data_AF-A0A5J6HLB3-F1
#
_entry.id   AF-A0A5J6HLB3-F1
#
_cell.length_a   1.000
_cell.length_b   1.000
_cell.length_c   1.000
_cell.angle_alpha   90.00
_cell.angle_beta   90.00
_cell.angle_gamma   90.00
#
_symmetry.space_group_name_H-M   'P 1'
#
loop_
_entity.id
_entity.type
_entity.pdbx_description
1 polymer ?
#
loop_
_entity_poly.entity_id
_entity_poly.type
_entity_poly.pdbx_seq_one_letter_code
_entity_poly.pdbx_strand_id
1 'polypeptide(L)'
;MQDQRAAIPSELDADHGVTAVTMGWLRERYNPEWGRLSASRASEISRWLTTQEIAHIPSSLPSREVEEVVLYRPSSRIGVYINAARLDGPFEHRPAAAAYFLQDIARRLNGAPQAEAERS
;
A
#
# COMPACT_ATOMS: atom_id res chain seq x y z
N MET A 1 11.29 20.47 -17.15
CA MET A 1 10.97 19.98 -15.79
C MET A 1 10.93 18.47 -15.87
N GLN A 2 11.83 17.78 -15.16
CA GLN A 2 11.71 16.33 -14.97
C GLN A 2 10.38 16.04 -14.26
N ASP A 3 9.64 15.05 -14.72
CA ASP A 3 8.39 14.64 -14.12
C ASP A 3 8.69 13.94 -12.77
N GLN A 4 8.89 14.73 -11.72
CA GLN A 4 9.18 14.27 -10.37
C GLN A 4 8.09 13.33 -9.82
N ARG A 5 6.90 13.39 -10.42
CA ARG A 5 5.75 12.55 -10.09
C ARG A 5 6.00 11.08 -10.42
N ALA A 6 6.83 10.80 -11.44
CA ALA A 6 7.27 9.45 -11.79
C ALA A 6 8.17 8.80 -10.71
N ALA A 7 8.74 9.59 -9.79
CA ALA A 7 9.49 9.05 -8.66
C ALA A 7 8.59 8.31 -7.67
N ILE A 8 7.31 8.67 -7.56
CA ILE A 8 6.37 8.04 -6.63
C ILE A 8 6.16 6.54 -6.93
N PRO A 9 5.78 6.12 -8.16
CA PRO A 9 5.69 4.71 -8.48
C PRO A 9 7.07 4.02 -8.47
N SER A 10 8.14 4.73 -8.84
CA SER A 10 9.50 4.16 -8.84
C SER A 10 9.97 3.76 -7.44
N GLU A 11 9.71 4.59 -6.43
CA GLU A 11 10.01 4.29 -5.02
C GLU A 11 9.23 3.05 -4.56
N LEU A 12 7.96 2.98 -4.94
CA LEU A 12 7.08 1.88 -4.58
C LEU A 12 7.55 0.55 -5.18
N ASP A 13 7.99 0.57 -6.43
CA ASP A 13 8.45 -0.62 -7.14
C ASP A 13 9.83 -1.08 -6.61
N ALA A 14 10.66 -0.17 -6.10
CA ALA A 14 11.90 -0.49 -5.41
C ALA A 14 11.67 -1.21 -4.07
N ASP A 15 10.65 -0.79 -3.30
CA ASP A 15 10.31 -1.34 -1.98
C ASP A 15 9.24 -2.46 -2.03
N HIS A 16 9.32 -3.34 -3.02
CA HIS A 16 8.41 -4.50 -3.15
C HIS A 16 6.91 -4.16 -3.19
N GLY A 17 6.57 -2.96 -3.65
CA GLY A 17 5.20 -2.50 -3.80
C GLY A 17 4.59 -1.95 -2.51
N VAL A 18 5.38 -1.57 -1.50
CA VAL A 18 4.92 -0.88 -0.28
C VAL A 18 6.00 0.08 0.22
N THR A 19 5.65 1.32 0.57
CA THR A 19 6.62 2.26 1.16
C THR A 19 5.91 3.26 2.07
N ALA A 20 6.64 3.81 3.05
CA ALA A 20 6.13 4.84 3.94
C ALA A 20 6.80 6.18 3.61
N VAL A 21 6.00 7.21 3.38
CA VAL A 21 6.48 8.54 2.99
C VAL A 21 5.75 9.62 3.76
N THR A 22 6.39 10.78 3.92
CA THR A 22 5.72 11.95 4.48
C THR A 22 4.81 12.61 3.43
N MET A 23 3.77 13.28 3.89
CA MET A 23 2.92 14.07 3.01
C MET A 23 3.67 15.23 2.34
N GLY A 24 4.72 15.78 2.99
CA GLY A 24 5.62 16.76 2.39
C GLY A 24 6.40 16.20 1.19
N TRP A 25 6.89 14.96 1.32
CA TRP A 25 7.57 14.23 0.24
C TRP A 25 6.64 14.01 -0.97
N LEU A 26 5.38 13.64 -0.71
CA LEU A 26 4.34 13.48 -1.73
C LEU A 26 4.01 14.79 -2.42
N ARG A 27 3.80 15.87 -1.64
CA ARG A 27 3.53 17.22 -2.16
C ARG A 27 4.64 17.65 -3.13
N GLU A 28 5.88 17.54 -2.70
CA GLU A 28 7.05 17.98 -3.47
C GLU A 28 7.16 17.26 -4.81
N ARG A 29 6.98 15.93 -4.83
CA ARG A 29 7.04 15.13 -6.06
C ARG A 29 5.83 15.31 -6.95
N TYR A 30 4.65 15.50 -6.35
CA TYR A 30 3.42 15.70 -7.08
C TYR A 30 3.41 17.05 -7.81
N ASN A 31 3.72 18.11 -7.07
CA ASN A 31 3.82 19.46 -7.60
C ASN A 31 4.74 20.33 -6.71
N PRO A 32 5.99 20.57 -7.12
CA PRO A 32 6.95 21.31 -6.30
C PRO A 32 6.60 22.80 -6.15
N GLU A 33 5.76 23.35 -7.04
CA GLU A 33 5.33 24.75 -6.98
C GLU A 33 4.30 25.00 -5.86
N TRP A 34 3.76 23.95 -5.26
CA TRP A 34 2.84 24.09 -4.13
C TRP A 34 3.58 24.51 -2.87
N GLY A 35 3.39 25.77 -2.44
CA GLY A 35 4.04 26.25 -1.21
C GLY A 35 3.59 25.58 0.10
N ARG A 36 2.36 25.03 0.18
CA ARG A 36 1.85 24.31 1.37
C ARG A 36 0.88 23.21 0.98
N LEU A 37 0.85 22.13 1.74
CA LEU A 37 -0.21 21.13 1.60
C LEU A 37 -1.53 21.61 2.24
N SER A 38 -2.63 21.47 1.50
CA SER A 38 -3.99 21.74 1.98
C SER A 38 -4.85 20.49 1.82
N ALA A 39 -6.03 20.45 2.46
CA ALA A 39 -6.94 19.33 2.31
C ALA A 39 -7.36 19.08 0.84
N SER A 40 -7.60 20.16 0.07
CA SER A 40 -7.92 20.06 -1.37
C SER A 40 -6.77 19.42 -2.15
N ARG A 41 -5.53 19.85 -1.87
CA ARG A 41 -4.32 19.30 -2.49
C ARG A 41 -4.07 17.84 -2.12
N ALA A 42 -4.30 17.47 -0.86
CA ALA A 42 -4.23 16.08 -0.41
C ALA A 42 -5.26 15.19 -1.15
N SER A 43 -6.49 15.67 -1.33
CA SER A 43 -7.51 14.98 -2.12
C SER A 43 -7.12 14.85 -3.60
N GLU A 44 -6.44 15.84 -4.16
CA GLU A 44 -5.92 15.78 -5.53
C GLU A 44 -4.84 14.70 -5.69
N ILE A 45 -3.89 14.65 -4.74
CA ILE A 45 -2.88 13.58 -4.66
C ILE A 45 -3.55 12.22 -4.56
N SER A 46 -4.51 12.06 -3.64
CA SER A 46 -5.23 10.79 -3.42
C SER A 46 -5.93 10.30 -4.69
N ARG A 47 -6.62 11.20 -5.40
CA ARG A 47 -7.29 10.86 -6.67
C ARG A 47 -6.29 10.41 -7.71
N TRP A 48 -5.15 11.09 -7.84
CA TRP A 48 -4.13 10.68 -8.77
C TRP A 48 -3.48 9.33 -8.40
N LEU A 49 -3.18 9.09 -7.12
CA LEU A 49 -2.65 7.78 -6.69
C LEU A 49 -3.60 6.65 -7.10
N THR A 50 -4.91 6.89 -7.00
CA THR A 50 -5.93 5.94 -7.46
C THR A 50 -5.83 5.68 -8.97
N THR A 51 -5.59 6.70 -9.81
CA THR A 51 -5.41 6.49 -11.26
C THR A 51 -4.12 5.76 -11.60
N GLN A 52 -3.16 5.72 -10.68
CA GLN A 52 -1.92 4.95 -10.81
C GLN A 52 -2.02 3.55 -10.19
N GLU A 53 -3.20 3.12 -9.73
CA GLU A 53 -3.40 1.86 -9.00
C GLU A 53 -2.52 1.75 -7.74
N ILE A 54 -2.34 2.89 -7.05
CA ILE A 54 -1.64 2.98 -5.76
C ILE A 54 -2.68 3.28 -4.68
N ALA A 55 -2.79 2.38 -3.72
CA ALA A 55 -3.60 2.58 -2.52
C ALA A 55 -2.75 3.21 -1.41
N HIS A 56 -3.41 3.82 -0.43
CA HIS A 56 -2.74 4.47 0.67
C HIS A 56 -3.44 4.28 2.02
N ILE A 57 -2.66 4.39 3.09
CA ILE A 57 -3.11 4.37 4.49
C ILE A 57 -2.56 5.62 5.17
N PRO A 58 -3.39 6.44 5.85
CA PRO A 58 -4.84 6.27 6.04
C PRO A 58 -5.66 6.48 4.76
N SER A 59 -6.94 6.06 4.78
CA SER A 59 -7.85 6.15 3.62
C SER A 59 -8.11 7.58 3.14
N SER A 60 -8.00 8.56 4.05
CA SER A 60 -8.00 9.99 3.71
C SER A 60 -6.60 10.53 3.96
N LEU A 61 -5.95 11.05 2.91
CA LEU A 61 -4.61 11.61 3.07
C LEU A 61 -4.63 12.81 4.03
N PRO A 62 -3.72 12.85 5.01
CA PRO A 62 -3.62 13.98 5.90
C PRO A 62 -3.11 15.23 5.17
N SER A 63 -3.42 16.40 5.73
CA SER A 63 -3.00 17.68 5.17
C SER A 63 -1.75 18.26 5.82
N ARG A 64 -1.25 17.63 6.90
CA ARG A 64 -0.01 18.04 7.57
C ARG A 64 1.19 17.38 6.91
N GLU A 65 2.19 18.16 6.54
CA GLU A 65 3.33 17.68 5.75
C GLU A 65 4.23 16.68 6.50
N VAL A 66 4.24 16.75 7.83
CA VAL A 66 5.01 15.83 8.70
C VAL A 66 4.33 14.49 8.91
N GLU A 67 3.04 14.35 8.56
CA GLU A 67 2.33 13.10 8.75
C GLU A 67 2.76 12.08 7.69
N GLU A 68 3.00 10.86 8.16
CA GLU A 68 3.41 9.73 7.33
C GLU A 68 2.19 9.00 6.78
N VAL A 69 2.34 8.52 5.54
CA VAL A 69 1.36 7.69 4.86
C VAL A 69 2.06 6.48 4.28
N VAL A 70 1.39 5.35 4.35
CA VAL A 70 1.84 4.12 3.68
C VAL A 70 1.21 4.11 2.30
N LEU A 71 2.03 3.98 1.27
CA LEU A 71 1.63 3.71 -0.11
C LEU A 71 1.83 2.23 -0.40
N TYR A 72 0.93 1.61 -1.15
CA TYR A 72 1.09 0.23 -1.57
C TYR A 72 0.39 -0.08 -2.89
N ARG A 73 0.93 -1.03 -3.65
CA ARG A 73 0.28 -1.63 -4.83
C ARG A 73 -0.68 -2.71 -4.33
N PRO A 74 -2.01 -2.60 -4.55
CA PRO A 74 -2.94 -3.65 -4.14
C PRO A 74 -2.65 -5.03 -4.76
N SER A 75 -2.01 -5.04 -5.94
CA SER A 75 -1.63 -6.24 -6.70
C SER A 75 -0.29 -6.86 -6.25
N SER A 76 0.52 -6.19 -5.43
CA SER A 76 1.77 -6.76 -4.92
C SER A 76 1.50 -7.82 -3.85
N ARG A 77 2.47 -8.71 -3.59
CA ARG A 77 2.33 -9.73 -2.54
C ARG A 77 2.01 -9.11 -1.17
N ILE A 78 2.71 -8.04 -0.81
CA ILE A 78 2.47 -7.32 0.45
C ILE A 78 1.12 -6.59 0.40
N GLY A 79 0.75 -6.02 -0.74
CA GLY A 79 -0.56 -5.38 -0.92
C GLY A 79 -1.74 -6.33 -0.70
N VAL A 80 -1.64 -7.58 -1.14
CA VAL A 80 -2.67 -8.60 -0.86
C VAL A 80 -2.77 -8.89 0.65
N TYR A 81 -1.66 -8.90 1.38
CA TYR A 81 -1.68 -9.07 2.84
C TYR A 81 -2.33 -7.87 3.54
N ILE A 82 -2.03 -6.66 3.09
CA ILE A 82 -2.66 -5.43 3.59
C ILE A 82 -4.17 -5.46 3.32
N ASN A 83 -4.60 -5.81 2.11
CA ASN A 83 -6.02 -5.93 1.76
C ASN A 83 -6.73 -6.97 2.63
N ALA A 84 -6.11 -8.12 2.89
CA ALA A 84 -6.67 -9.14 3.78
C ALA A 84 -6.84 -8.62 5.21
N ALA A 85 -5.84 -7.91 5.75
CA ALA A 85 -5.90 -7.33 7.10
C ALA A 85 -6.99 -6.26 7.24
N ARG A 86 -7.28 -5.54 6.15
CA ARG A 86 -8.28 -4.45 6.13
C ARG A 86 -9.67 -4.88 5.70
N LEU A 87 -9.84 -6.12 5.21
CA LEU A 87 -11.06 -6.60 4.56
C LEU A 87 -11.43 -5.78 3.31
N ASP A 88 -10.43 -5.33 2.57
CA ASP A 88 -10.59 -4.55 1.34
C ASP A 88 -10.45 -5.44 0.09
N GLY A 89 -10.98 -4.97 -1.05
CA GLY A 89 -10.84 -5.63 -2.35
C GLY A 89 -11.45 -7.05 -2.40
N PRO A 90 -10.69 -8.10 -2.73
CA PRO A 90 -11.23 -9.46 -2.85
C PRO A 90 -11.72 -10.06 -1.52
N PHE A 91 -11.38 -9.42 -0.40
CA PHE A 91 -11.80 -9.81 0.95
C PHE A 91 -12.97 -8.98 1.47
N GLU A 92 -13.47 -8.03 0.68
CA GLU A 92 -14.63 -7.22 1.02
C GLU A 92 -15.83 -8.13 1.31
N HIS A 93 -16.41 -7.97 2.51
CA HIS A 93 -17.47 -8.83 3.06
C HIS A 93 -17.13 -10.32 3.22
N ARG A 94 -15.85 -10.70 3.15
CA ARG A 94 -15.39 -12.10 3.27
C ARG A 94 -14.33 -12.27 4.38
N PRO A 95 -14.63 -11.92 5.65
CA PRO A 95 -13.67 -12.00 6.75
C PRO A 95 -13.14 -13.43 6.98
N ALA A 96 -13.98 -14.45 6.77
CA ALA A 96 -13.54 -15.84 6.87
C ALA A 96 -12.48 -16.19 5.82
N ALA A 97 -12.65 -15.72 4.57
CA ALA A 97 -11.68 -15.95 3.51
C ALA A 97 -10.35 -15.23 3.79
N ALA A 98 -10.40 -14.00 4.31
CA ALA A 98 -9.20 -13.27 4.75
C ALA A 98 -8.46 -14.02 5.86
N ALA A 99 -9.19 -14.52 6.86
CA ALA A 99 -8.61 -15.27 7.96
C ALA A 99 -7.93 -16.57 7.48
N TYR A 100 -8.57 -17.35 6.61
CA TYR A 100 -7.96 -18.56 6.04
C TYR A 100 -6.73 -18.25 5.18
N PHE A 101 -6.78 -17.18 4.39
CA PHE A 101 -5.64 -16.73 3.61
C PHE A 101 -4.44 -16.36 4.50
N LEU A 102 -4.66 -15.55 5.53
CA LEU A 102 -3.61 -15.17 6.49
C LEU A 102 -3.09 -16.38 7.28
N GLN A 103 -3.95 -17.34 7.60
CA GLN A 103 -3.54 -18.59 8.25
C GLN A 103 -2.61 -19.43 7.36
N ASP A 104 -2.90 -19.54 6.06
CA ASP A 104 -2.04 -20.26 5.11
C ASP A 104 -0.65 -19.61 5.03
N ILE A 105 -0.59 -18.28 4.98
CA ILE A 105 0.67 -17.52 5.02
C ILE A 105 1.44 -17.82 6.31
N ALA A 106 0.78 -17.80 7.47
CA ALA A 106 1.41 -18.10 8.75
C ALA A 106 2.01 -19.51 8.78
N ARG A 107 1.32 -20.52 8.23
CA ARG A 107 1.86 -21.89 8.12
C ARG A 107 3.12 -21.95 7.27
N ARG A 108 3.16 -21.22 6.16
CA ARG A 108 4.34 -21.17 5.29
C ARG A 108 5.53 -20.50 5.98
N LEU A 109 5.29 -19.41 6.72
CA LEU A 109 6.34 -18.69 7.44
C LEU A 109 6.90 -19.48 8.62
N ASN A 110 6.05 -20.25 9.32
CA ASN A 110 6.47 -21.09 10.44
C ASN A 110 7.15 -22.39 10.00
N GLY A 111 7.36 -22.59 8.69
CA GLY A 111 7.87 -23.85 8.14
C GLY A 111 6.86 -24.97 8.33
N ALA A 112 5.84 -25.05 7.47
CA ALA A 112 5.03 -26.25 7.41
C ALA A 112 5.96 -27.46 7.19
N PRO A 113 5.89 -28.52 8.03
CA PRO A 113 6.73 -29.68 7.88
C PRO A 113 6.58 -30.25 6.46
N GLN A 114 7.71 -30.48 5.79
CA GLN A 114 7.73 -31.28 4.56
C GLN A 114 7.29 -32.72 4.89
N ALA A 115 6.39 -33.25 4.05
CA ALA A 115 6.16 -34.67 3.77
C ALA A 115 5.56 -35.53 4.91
N GLU A 116 4.45 -36.24 4.69
CA GLU A 116 4.47 -37.57 4.03
C GLU A 116 5.51 -38.50 4.67
N ALA A 117 5.23 -38.99 5.88
CA ALA A 117 6.01 -40.05 6.51
C ALA A 117 5.15 -41.00 7.36
N GLU A 118 3.90 -41.30 6.97
CA GLU A 118 3.12 -42.42 7.54
C GLU A 118 2.27 -43.10 6.46
N ARG A 119 2.94 -43.53 5.38
CA ARG A 119 2.49 -44.65 4.55
C ARG A 119 3.71 -45.53 4.26
N SER A 120 4.10 -46.32 5.24
CA SER A 120 4.97 -47.50 5.10
C SER A 120 4.55 -48.51 6.14
#